data_AF-A0AAX2IWW6-F1
#
_entry.id   AF-A0AAX2IWW6-F1
#
_cell.length_a   1.000
_cell.length_b   1.000
_cell.length_c   1.000
_cell.angle_alpha   90.00
_cell.angle_beta   90.00
_cell.angle_gamma   90.00
#
_symmetry.space_group_name_H-M   'P 1'
#
loop_
_entity.id
_entity.type
_entity.pdbx_description
1 polymer ?
#
loop_
_entity_poly.entity_id
_entity_poly.type
_entity_poly.pdbx_seq_one_letter_code
_entity_poly.pdbx_strand_id
1 'polypeptide(L)' 'MLELDLVLQKFITNEIDRLTESQLKAFDNLLTHNDPNLYAWLMGHEKPEKELLEIVSFIRNSD' A
#
# COMPACT_ATOMS: atom_id res chain seq x y z
N MET A 1 -3.69 -0.37 13.36
CA MET A 1 -5.17 -0.51 13.20
C MET A 1 -5.41 -1.85 12.52
N LEU A 2 -6.36 -2.69 13.00
CA LEU A 2 -6.50 -4.08 12.52
C LEU A 2 -6.85 -4.20 11.03
N GLU A 3 -7.63 -3.26 10.50
CA GLU A 3 -8.07 -3.29 9.10
C GLU A 3 -6.92 -3.05 8.11
N LEU A 4 -6.01 -2.12 8.44
CA LEU A 4 -4.81 -1.85 7.64
C LEU A 4 -3.91 -3.08 7.59
N ASP A 5 -3.66 -3.69 8.75
CA ASP A 5 -2.80 -4.86 8.91
C ASP A 5 -3.31 -6.03 8.05
N LEU A 6 -4.63 -6.24 8.01
CA LEU A 6 -5.25 -7.32 7.25
C LEU A 6 -5.14 -7.11 5.73
N VAL A 7 -5.33 -5.87 5.26
CA VAL A 7 -5.13 -5.50 3.84
C VAL A 7 -3.67 -5.67 3.44
N LEU A 8 -2.75 -5.14 4.25
CA LEU A 8 -1.32 -5.23 4.01
C LEU A 8 -0.84 -6.69 4.04
N GLN A 9 -1.27 -7.49 5.01
CA GLN A 9 -0.90 -8.92 5.10
C GLN A 9 -1.36 -9.70 3.86
N LYS A 10 -2.60 -9.50 3.40
CA LYS A 10 -3.11 -10.15 2.17
C LYS A 10 -2.30 -9.74 0.95
N PHE A 11 -2.06 -8.45 0.80
CA PHE A 11 -1.26 -7.92 -0.29
C PHE A 11 0.17 -8.48 -0.25
N ILE A 12 0.83 -8.43 0.89
CA ILE A 12 2.18 -8.97 1.06
C ILE A 12 2.21 -10.46 0.70
N THR A 13 1.24 -11.24 1.16
CA THR A 13 1.24 -12.69 0.92
C THR A 13 1.01 -13.06 -0.55
N ASN A 14 0.22 -12.28 -1.27
CA ASN A 14 -0.26 -12.65 -2.61
C ASN A 14 0.44 -11.87 -3.74
N GLU A 15 0.87 -10.64 -3.48
CA GLU A 15 1.39 -9.69 -4.46
C GLU A 15 2.86 -9.34 -4.25
N ILE A 16 3.45 -9.55 -3.06
CA ILE A 16 4.86 -9.19 -2.83
C ILE A 16 5.82 -9.95 -3.74
N ASP A 17 5.47 -11.17 -4.13
CA ASP A 17 6.23 -11.99 -5.07
C ASP A 17 6.13 -11.46 -6.52
N ARG A 18 5.04 -10.76 -6.84
CA ARG A 18 4.81 -10.12 -8.15
C ARG A 18 5.31 -8.68 -8.22
N LEU A 19 5.68 -8.09 -7.09
CA LEU A 19 6.14 -6.72 -7.01
C LEU A 19 7.51 -6.57 -7.68
N THR A 20 7.65 -5.53 -8.49
CA THR A 20 8.94 -5.10 -9.02
C THR A 20 9.69 -4.26 -7.98
N GLU A 21 11.01 -4.14 -8.13
CA GLU A 21 11.86 -3.37 -7.21
C GLU A 21 11.35 -1.94 -6.98
N SER A 22 10.83 -1.28 -8.02
CA SER A 22 10.26 0.07 -7.91
C SER A 22 9.02 0.11 -7.01
N GLN A 23 8.15 -0.88 -7.12
CA GLN A 23 6.92 -0.96 -6.34
C GLN A 23 7.20 -1.40 -4.89
N LEU A 24 8.17 -2.29 -4.68
CA LEU A 24 8.68 -2.67 -3.36
C LEU A 24 9.27 -1.46 -2.64
N LYS A 25 10.02 -0.61 -3.36
CA LYS A 25 10.59 0.63 -2.81
C LYS A 25 9.50 1.66 -2.47
N ALA A 26 8.47 1.78 -3.31
CA ALA A 26 7.31 2.61 -3.01
C ALA A 26 6.55 2.10 -1.77
N PHE A 27 6.39 0.79 -1.64
CA PHE A 27 5.77 0.15 -0.47
C PHE A 27 6.56 0.35 0.82
N ASP A 28 7.88 0.20 0.78
CA ASP A 28 8.77 0.46 1.92
C ASP A 28 8.72 1.93 2.36
N ASN A 29 8.69 2.84 1.38
CA ASN A 29 8.52 4.27 1.63
C ASN A 29 7.13 4.57 2.22
N LEU A 30 6.09 3.87 1.76
CA LEU A 30 4.74 3.93 2.31
C LEU A 30 4.76 3.50 3.79
N LEU A 31 5.32 2.33 4.12
CA LEU A 31 5.45 1.84 5.49
C LEU A 31 6.24 2.76 6.44
N THR A 32 7.04 3.67 5.90
CA THR A 32 7.73 4.72 6.69
C THR A 32 6.77 5.82 7.18
N HIS A 33 5.58 5.97 6.58
CA HIS A 33 4.55 6.91 7.02
C HIS A 33 3.65 6.36 8.13
N ASN A 34 2.98 7.26 8.84
CA ASN A 34 2.03 6.91 9.90
C ASN A 34 0.84 6.08 9.41
N ASP A 35 0.48 5.02 10.14
CA ASP A 35 -0.71 4.17 9.94
C ASP A 35 -2.00 4.90 9.52
N PRO A 36 -2.43 6.01 10.17
CA PRO A 36 -3.63 6.74 9.76
C PRO A 36 -3.57 7.32 8.35
N ASN A 37 -2.40 7.77 7.88
CA ASN A 37 -2.24 8.23 6.50
C ASN A 37 -2.32 7.06 5.52
N LEU A 38 -1.70 5.94 5.86
CA LEU A 38 -1.75 4.73 5.04
C LEU A 38 -3.18 4.24 4.85
N TYR A 39 -3.93 4.20 5.94
CA TYR A 39 -5.34 3.83 5.90
C TYR A 39 -6.15 4.83 5.06
N ALA A 40 -5.91 6.13 5.21
CA ALA A 40 -6.59 7.15 4.41
C ALA A 40 -6.31 7.02 2.90
N TRP A 41 -5.07 6.69 2.50
CA TRP A 41 -4.71 6.49 1.09
C TRP A 41 -5.34 5.22 0.52
N LEU A 42 -5.29 4.10 1.26
CA LEU A 42 -5.90 2.83 0.85
C LEU A 42 -7.42 2.93 0.73
N MET A 43 -8.06 3.65 1.66
CA MET A 43 -9.50 3.93 1.62
C MET A 43 -9.90 4.99 0.58
N GLY A 44 -8.93 5.65 -0.06
CA GLY A 44 -9.18 6.75 -1.00
C GLY A 44 -9.73 8.02 -0.34
N HIS A 45 -9.61 8.13 0.99
CA HIS A 45 -9.95 9.34 1.74
C HIS A 45 -8.94 10.46 1.47
N GLU A 46 -7.71 10.09 1.15
CA GLU A 46 -6.63 11.04 0.87
C GLU A 46 -5.79 10.58 -0.33
N LYS A 47 -5.11 11.52 -1.00
CA LYS A 47 -4.28 11.23 -2.18
C LYS A 47 -2.82 11.04 -1.76
N PRO A 48 -2.24 9.85 -1.97
CA PRO A 48 -0.82 9.64 -1.75
C PRO A 48 0.03 10.43 -2.76
N GLU A 49 1.33 10.54 -2.51
CA GLU A 49 2.29 11.11 -3.47
C GLU A 49 2.28 10.33 -4.79
N LYS A 50 2.68 10.99 -5.89
CA LYS A 50 2.67 10.39 -7.23
C LYS A 50 3.41 9.05 -7.31
N GLU A 51 4.50 8.92 -6.57
CA GLU A 51 5.32 7.70 -6.50
C GLU A 51 4.64 6.58 -5.71
N LEU A 52 3.81 6.94 -4.72
CA LEU A 52 3.04 6.02 -3.90
C LEU A 52 1.66 5.68 -4.51
N LEU A 53 1.18 6.52 -5.43
CA LEU A 53 -0.14 6.38 -6.03
C LEU A 53 -0.27 5.11 -6.88
N GLU A 54 0.81 4.73 -7.57
CA GLU A 54 0.90 3.47 -8.31
C GLU A 54 0.77 2.26 -7.38
N ILE A 55 1.56 2.19 -6.30
CA ILE A 55 1.51 1.07 -5.35
C ILE A 55 0.18 1.03 -4.59
N VAL A 56 -0.35 2.17 -4.14
CA VAL A 56 -1.65 2.23 -3.44
C VAL A 56 -2.78 1.76 -4.34
N SER A 57 -2.77 2.16 -5.62
CA SER A 57 -3.77 1.72 -6.59
C SER A 57 -3.63 0.22 -6.89
N PHE A 58 -2.40 -0.29 -6.91
CA PHE A 58 -2.10 -1.71 -7.11
C PHE A 58 -2.62 -2.56 -5.93
N ILE A 59 -2.29 -2.18 -4.69
CA ILE A 59 -2.81 -2.83 -3.47
C ILE A 59 -4.34 -2.85 -3.45
N ARG A 60 -4.98 -1.74 -3.85
CA ARG A 60 -6.45 -1.62 -3.86
C ARG A 60 -7.11 -2.48 -4.94
N ASN A 61 -6.41 -2.78 -6.03
CA ASN A 61 -6.98 -3.51 -7.17
C ASN A 61 -6.75 -5.03 -7.08
N SER A 62 -6.01 -5.49 -6.08
CA SER A 62 -5.82 -6.90 -5.77
C SER A 62 -6.87 -7.39 -4.79
N ASP A 63 -8.06 -7.63 -5.34
CA ASP A 63 -9.18 -8.33 -4.70
C ASP A 63 -8.95 -9.85 -4.66
#